data_AF-A0ABD3T4F3-F1
#
_entry.id   AF-A0ABD3T4F3-F1
#
_cell.length_a   1.000
_cell.length_b   1.000
_cell.length_c   1.000
_cell.angle_alpha   90.00
_cell.angle_beta   90.00
_cell.angle_gamma   90.00
#
_symmetry.space_group_name_H-M   'P 1'
#
loop_
_entity.id
_entity.type
_entity.pdbx_description
1 polymer ?
#
loop_
_entity_poly.entity_id
_entity_poly.type
_entity_poly.pdbx_seq_one_letter_code
_entity_poly.pdbx_strand_id
1 'polypeptide(L)'
;MENCTSFQDVLLTCINDRLVENGYTPWTGYPINKGVKDPRVIQTALRVCKEFSNHDSQRLQTILKICHDLHITKKNVHVACSSICEGGMHWSKVVAILVFASIMSVECCNKNDESQINHIIDWTSEFVCTHLMEWMNKNGDWAGFVEQFATRDTTSWISLLYTVRDVAIGKLALKQF
;
A
#
# COMPACT_ATOMS: atom_id res chain seq x y z
N MET A 1 5.90 -2.76 18.75
CA MET A 1 7.11 -2.84 17.90
C MET A 1 7.00 -3.97 16.88
N GLU A 2 6.71 -5.21 17.29
CA GLU A 2 6.64 -6.37 16.36
C GLU A 2 5.75 -6.13 15.13
N ASN A 3 4.58 -5.49 15.31
CA ASN A 3 3.64 -5.32 14.21
C ASN A 3 4.09 -4.26 13.18
N CYS A 4 4.84 -3.24 13.61
CA CYS A 4 5.43 -2.25 12.69
C CYS A 4 6.48 -2.91 11.78
N THR A 5 7.31 -3.77 12.37
CA THR A 5 8.31 -4.57 11.65
C THR A 5 7.65 -5.54 10.66
N SER A 6 6.57 -6.21 11.08
CA SER A 6 5.82 -7.09 10.17
C SER A 6 5.19 -6.34 8.99
N PHE A 7 4.70 -5.11 9.20
CA PHE A 7 4.18 -4.27 8.11
C PHE A 7 5.29 -3.88 7.13
N GLN A 8 6.47 -3.47 7.61
CA GLN A 8 7.62 -3.17 6.77
C GLN A 8 8.00 -4.35 5.87
N ASP A 9 8.02 -5.56 6.41
CA ASP A 9 8.34 -6.76 5.62
C ASP A 9 7.27 -7.07 4.56
N VAL A 10 5.99 -6.93 4.90
CA VAL A 10 4.88 -7.07 3.92
C VAL A 10 5.01 -6.01 2.83
N LEU A 11 5.25 -4.75 3.22
CA LEU A 11 5.41 -3.62 2.31
C LEU A 11 6.56 -3.82 1.34
N LEU A 12 7.76 -4.15 1.86
CA LEU A 12 8.94 -4.42 1.04
C LEU A 12 8.71 -5.61 0.09
N THR A 13 8.00 -6.64 0.54
CA THR A 13 7.66 -7.79 -0.30
C THR A 13 6.74 -7.40 -1.46
N CYS A 14 5.70 -6.61 -1.20
CA CYS A 14 4.80 -6.08 -2.23
C CYS A 14 5.52 -5.16 -3.23
N ILE A 15 6.40 -4.28 -2.73
CA ILE A 15 7.23 -3.41 -3.57
C ILE A 15 8.10 -4.26 -4.50
N ASN A 16 8.81 -5.26 -3.97
CA ASN A 16 9.71 -6.10 -4.74
C ASN A 16 8.98 -6.95 -5.78
N ASP A 17 7.83 -7.52 -5.43
CA ASP A 17 6.99 -8.25 -6.38
C ASP A 17 6.56 -7.33 -7.55
N ARG A 18 6.13 -6.10 -7.24
CA ARG A 18 5.73 -5.12 -8.26
C ARG A 18 6.90 -4.61 -9.12
N LEU A 19 8.08 -4.40 -8.54
CA LEU A 19 9.29 -4.04 -9.27
C LEU A 19 9.63 -5.12 -10.31
N VAL A 20 9.61 -6.39 -9.90
CA VAL A 20 9.86 -7.53 -10.78
C VAL A 20 8.81 -7.63 -11.89
N GLU A 21 7.54 -7.41 -11.58
CA GLU A 21 6.46 -7.35 -12.57
C GLU A 21 6.68 -6.25 -13.62
N ASN A 22 7.41 -5.18 -13.28
CA ASN A 22 7.74 -4.06 -14.17
C ASN A 22 9.15 -4.15 -14.77
N GLY A 23 9.83 -5.30 -14.65
CA GLY A 23 11.13 -5.55 -15.27
C GLY A 23 12.34 -5.03 -14.49
N TYR A 24 12.14 -4.59 -13.24
CA TYR A 24 13.20 -4.15 -12.34
C TYR A 24 13.69 -5.27 -11.43
N THR A 25 14.92 -5.15 -10.94
CA THR A 25 15.45 -6.03 -9.89
C THR A 25 14.81 -5.72 -8.54
N PRO A 26 14.62 -6.71 -7.66
CA PRO A 26 14.16 -6.45 -6.29
C PRO A 26 15.04 -5.42 -5.57
N TRP A 27 14.42 -4.53 -4.82
CA TRP A 27 15.11 -3.55 -3.99
C TRP A 27 15.74 -4.24 -2.78
N THR A 28 17.07 -4.15 -2.68
CA THR A 28 17.87 -4.71 -1.58
C THR A 28 18.43 -3.65 -0.64
N GLY A 29 18.11 -2.37 -0.87
CA GLY A 29 18.59 -1.24 -0.06
C GLY A 29 17.89 -1.08 1.29
N TYR A 30 16.97 -1.99 1.64
CA TYR A 30 16.19 -1.99 2.87
C TYR A 30 16.32 -3.34 3.60
N PRO A 31 16.53 -3.36 4.94
CA PRO A 31 16.68 -4.60 5.68
C PRO A 31 15.36 -5.39 5.77
N ILE A 32 15.46 -6.71 5.57
CA ILE A 32 14.36 -7.66 5.85
C ILE A 32 14.47 -8.12 7.30
N ASN A 33 13.45 -7.85 8.11
CA ASN A 33 13.48 -8.13 9.54
C ASN A 33 12.82 -9.45 9.93
N LYS A 34 12.04 -10.06 9.02
CA LYS A 34 11.30 -11.32 9.23
C LYS A 34 10.33 -11.28 10.41
N GLY A 35 9.69 -10.13 10.64
CA GLY A 35 8.61 -9.92 11.61
C GLY A 35 7.30 -10.64 11.25
N VAL A 36 7.10 -11.05 10.00
CA VAL A 36 5.93 -11.85 9.59
C VAL A 36 6.12 -13.32 9.98
N LYS A 37 5.35 -13.79 10.96
CA LYS A 37 5.41 -15.18 11.47
C LYS A 37 4.59 -16.18 10.63
N ASP A 38 3.44 -15.74 10.11
CA ASP A 38 2.53 -16.58 9.33
C ASP A 38 2.75 -16.36 7.81
N PRO A 39 3.21 -17.37 7.05
CA PRO A 39 3.48 -17.23 5.61
C PRO A 39 2.23 -16.89 4.80
N ARG A 40 1.02 -17.20 5.30
CA ARG A 40 -0.24 -16.86 4.63
C ARG A 40 -0.44 -15.36 4.50
N VAL A 41 0.16 -14.56 5.36
CA VAL A 41 0.07 -13.09 5.32
C VAL A 41 0.70 -12.56 4.03
N ILE A 42 1.94 -12.98 3.74
CA ILE A 42 2.64 -12.59 2.51
C ILE A 42 1.89 -13.10 1.28
N GLN A 43 1.48 -14.37 1.28
CA GLN A 43 0.74 -14.96 0.16
C GLN A 43 -0.57 -14.21 -0.11
N THR A 44 -1.30 -13.86 0.95
CA THR A 44 -2.55 -13.10 0.85
C THR A 44 -2.28 -11.69 0.35
N ALA A 45 -1.31 -10.98 0.91
CA ALA A 45 -0.94 -9.62 0.53
C ALA A 45 -0.56 -9.53 -0.96
N LEU A 46 0.33 -10.40 -1.43
CA LEU A 46 0.72 -10.45 -2.84
C LEU A 46 -0.48 -10.70 -3.75
N ARG A 47 -1.32 -11.69 -3.40
CA ARG A 47 -2.53 -12.01 -4.17
C ARG A 47 -3.48 -10.82 -4.25
N VAL A 48 -3.85 -10.21 -3.12
CA VAL A 48 -4.83 -9.12 -3.10
C VAL A 48 -4.30 -7.83 -3.73
N CYS A 49 -2.99 -7.55 -3.63
CA CYS A 49 -2.37 -6.42 -4.34
C CYS A 49 -2.45 -6.58 -5.86
N LYS A 50 -2.23 -7.81 -6.38
CA LYS A 50 -2.39 -8.12 -7.81
C LYS A 50 -3.85 -8.04 -8.24
N GLU A 51 -4.77 -8.64 -7.49
CA GLU A 51 -6.22 -8.58 -7.76
C GLU A 51 -6.72 -7.13 -7.78
N PHE A 52 -6.31 -6.30 -6.81
CA PHE A 52 -6.65 -4.87 -6.75
C PHE A 52 -6.19 -4.13 -8.01
N SER A 53 -4.96 -4.40 -8.47
CA SER A 53 -4.38 -3.75 -9.64
C SER A 53 -5.06 -4.16 -10.94
N ASN A 54 -5.46 -5.43 -11.06
CA ASN A 54 -6.07 -5.97 -12.27
C ASN A 54 -7.55 -5.63 -12.40
N HIS A 55 -8.28 -5.54 -11.29
CA HIS A 55 -9.73 -5.34 -11.33
C HIS A 55 -10.14 -3.90 -11.62
N ASP A 56 -9.40 -2.92 -11.11
CA ASP A 56 -9.78 -1.51 -11.22
C ASP A 56 -8.76 -0.74 -12.06
N SER A 57 -8.68 -1.09 -13.35
CA SER A 57 -7.73 -0.47 -14.28
C SER A 57 -7.88 1.05 -14.33
N GLN A 58 -9.09 1.59 -14.22
CA GLN A 58 -9.31 3.04 -14.23
C GLN A 58 -8.75 3.74 -12.97
N ARG A 59 -8.95 3.16 -11.79
CA ARG A 59 -8.35 3.71 -10.56
C ARG A 59 -6.85 3.50 -10.53
N LEU A 60 -6.35 2.36 -11.01
CA LEU A 60 -4.92 2.13 -11.14
C LEU A 60 -4.28 3.22 -12.03
N GLN A 61 -4.89 3.55 -13.17
CA GLN A 61 -4.44 4.65 -14.03
C GLN A 61 -4.47 6.00 -13.32
N THR A 62 -5.48 6.23 -12.48
CA THR A 62 -5.58 7.47 -11.70
C THR A 62 -4.49 7.56 -10.63
N ILE A 63 -4.22 6.46 -9.92
CA ILE A 63 -3.12 6.35 -8.95
C ILE A 63 -1.79 6.58 -9.67
N LEU A 64 -1.56 5.91 -10.80
CA LEU A 64 -0.36 6.08 -11.61
C LEU A 64 -0.14 7.54 -12.01
N LYS A 65 -1.19 8.22 -12.50
CA LYS A 65 -1.12 9.64 -12.83
C LYS A 65 -0.74 10.51 -11.64
N ILE A 66 -1.37 10.29 -10.48
CA ILE A 66 -1.04 11.02 -9.25
C ILE A 66 0.41 10.74 -8.86
N CYS A 67 0.83 9.48 -8.84
CA CYS A 67 2.19 9.06 -8.50
C CYS A 67 3.24 9.69 -9.42
N HIS A 68 2.93 9.81 -10.70
CA HIS A 68 3.80 10.47 -11.68
C HIS A 68 4.03 11.96 -11.32
N ASP A 69 2.96 12.68 -10.96
CA ASP A 69 3.02 14.11 -10.61
C ASP A 69 3.42 14.35 -9.14
N LEU A 70 3.49 13.31 -8.31
CA LEU A 70 3.76 13.44 -6.88
C LEU A 70 5.25 13.61 -6.62
N HIS A 71 5.64 14.75 -6.04
CA HIS A 71 6.99 14.90 -5.49
C HIS A 71 7.16 14.04 -4.23
N ILE A 72 8.18 13.19 -4.19
CA ILE A 72 8.40 12.24 -3.11
C ILE A 72 8.91 12.99 -1.88
N THR A 73 7.98 13.31 -0.98
CA THR A 73 8.25 13.90 0.32
C THR A 73 7.38 13.22 1.37
N LYS A 74 7.87 13.19 2.62
CA LYS A 74 7.12 12.64 3.76
C LYS A 74 5.69 13.17 3.84
N LYS A 75 5.54 14.49 3.70
CA LYS A 75 4.25 15.17 3.70
C LYS A 75 3.31 14.59 2.65
N ASN A 76 3.77 14.46 1.41
CA ASN A 76 2.94 13.98 0.31
C ASN A 76 2.55 12.51 0.48
N VAL A 77 3.47 11.65 0.92
CA VAL A 77 3.17 10.24 1.22
C VAL A 77 2.14 10.12 2.35
N HIS A 78 2.29 10.88 3.44
CA HIS A 78 1.33 10.88 4.55
C HIS A 78 -0.04 11.41 4.12
N VAL A 79 -0.09 12.47 3.29
CA VAL A 79 -1.37 12.99 2.77
C VAL A 79 -2.06 11.94 1.89
N ALA A 80 -1.34 11.27 1.00
CA ALA A 80 -1.90 10.20 0.17
C ALA A 80 -2.46 9.05 1.03
N CYS A 81 -1.69 8.57 2.02
CA CYS A 81 -2.14 7.50 2.91
C CYS A 81 -3.35 7.94 3.76
N SER A 82 -3.35 9.17 4.27
CA SER A 82 -4.47 9.75 5.02
C SER A 82 -5.75 9.83 4.17
N SER A 83 -5.61 10.28 2.93
CA SER A 83 -6.71 10.34 1.97
C SER A 83 -7.28 8.96 1.63
N ILE A 84 -6.45 7.92 1.52
CA ILE A 84 -6.92 6.52 1.39
C ILE A 84 -7.74 6.10 2.63
N CYS A 85 -7.40 6.63 3.80
CA CYS A 85 -8.04 6.29 5.08
C CYS A 85 -9.37 7.02 5.33
N GLU A 86 -9.73 8.06 4.58
CA GLU A 86 -10.97 8.84 4.77
C GLU A 86 -12.24 7.97 4.68
N GLY A 87 -13.22 8.18 5.56
CA GLY A 87 -14.47 7.40 5.57
C GLY A 87 -14.42 6.07 6.33
N GLY A 88 -13.42 5.87 7.20
CA GLY A 88 -13.36 4.73 8.15
C GLY A 88 -12.43 3.59 7.72
N MET A 89 -11.75 2.96 8.66
CA MET A 89 -10.63 2.05 8.38
C MET A 89 -11.08 0.57 8.17
N HIS A 90 -10.51 -0.08 7.16
CA HIS A 90 -10.79 -1.47 6.74
C HIS A 90 -9.52 -2.11 6.15
N TRP A 91 -9.42 -3.44 6.11
CA TRP A 91 -8.21 -4.11 5.58
C TRP A 91 -7.96 -3.81 4.10
N SER A 92 -9.00 -3.55 3.29
CA SER A 92 -8.85 -3.11 1.89
C SER A 92 -8.09 -1.79 1.74
N LYS A 93 -8.11 -0.91 2.75
CA LYS A 93 -7.36 0.34 2.76
C LYS A 93 -5.88 0.11 3.05
N VAL A 94 -5.55 -0.89 3.86
CA VAL A 94 -4.17 -1.36 4.02
C VAL A 94 -3.64 -1.87 2.68
N VAL A 95 -4.43 -2.67 1.95
CA VAL A 95 -4.08 -3.11 0.59
C VAL A 95 -3.86 -1.93 -0.35
N ALA A 96 -4.74 -0.93 -0.34
CA ALA A 96 -4.58 0.26 -1.18
C ALA A 96 -3.30 1.05 -0.86
N ILE A 97 -2.90 1.14 0.43
CA ILE A 97 -1.62 1.75 0.84
C ILE A 97 -0.43 0.94 0.32
N LEU A 98 -0.47 -0.40 0.42
CA LEU A 98 0.57 -1.29 -0.09
C LEU A 98 0.73 -1.13 -1.61
N VAL A 99 -0.38 -1.11 -2.36
CA VAL A 99 -0.39 -0.91 -3.81
C VAL A 99 0.14 0.48 -4.18
N PHE A 100 -0.32 1.53 -3.49
CA PHE A 100 0.17 2.90 -3.70
C PHE A 100 1.69 2.99 -3.54
N ALA A 101 2.24 2.47 -2.44
CA ALA A 101 3.67 2.50 -2.20
C ALA A 101 4.45 1.69 -3.25
N SER A 102 3.93 0.52 -3.65
CA SER A 102 4.53 -0.32 -4.70
C SER A 102 4.58 0.39 -6.06
N ILE A 103 3.54 1.13 -6.41
CA ILE A 103 3.50 1.94 -7.63
C ILE A 103 4.49 3.10 -7.54
N MET A 104 4.53 3.81 -6.41
CA MET A 104 5.50 4.89 -6.19
C MET A 104 6.95 4.39 -6.34
N SER A 105 7.27 3.19 -5.86
CA SER A 105 8.60 2.61 -6.01
C SER A 105 8.95 2.30 -7.48
N VAL A 106 8.00 1.82 -8.28
CA VAL A 106 8.19 1.67 -9.74
C VAL A 106 8.41 3.03 -10.38
N GLU A 107 7.66 4.06 -10.00
CA GLU A 107 7.85 5.42 -10.51
C GLU A 107 9.24 6.00 -10.17
N CYS A 108 9.82 5.66 -9.01
CA CYS A 108 11.22 5.99 -8.70
C CYS A 108 12.18 5.38 -9.73
N CYS A 109 12.02 4.09 -10.03
CA CYS A 109 12.85 3.41 -11.03
C CYS A 109 12.65 3.99 -12.43
N ASN A 110 11.40 4.31 -12.83
CA ASN A 110 11.11 4.99 -14.10
C ASN A 110 11.85 6.33 -14.22
N LYS A 111 12.07 7.02 -13.10
CA LYS A 111 12.75 8.32 -13.02
C LYS A 111 14.24 8.23 -12.70
N ASN A 112 14.81 7.03 -12.57
CA ASN A 112 16.19 6.77 -12.12
C ASN A 112 16.50 7.43 -10.77
N ASP A 113 15.55 7.37 -9.84
CA ASP A 113 15.66 7.92 -8.48
C ASP A 113 15.33 6.84 -7.43
N GLU A 114 15.91 5.64 -7.60
CA GLU A 114 15.65 4.49 -6.73
C GLU A 114 16.04 4.74 -5.27
N SER A 115 16.90 5.73 -5.00
CA SER A 115 17.23 6.22 -3.64
C SER A 115 15.99 6.55 -2.82
N GLN A 116 14.91 6.99 -3.45
CA GLN A 116 13.68 7.36 -2.77
C GLN A 116 12.86 6.16 -2.28
N ILE A 117 13.16 4.94 -2.72
CA ILE A 117 12.41 3.74 -2.30
C ILE A 117 12.53 3.52 -0.79
N ASN A 118 13.69 3.78 -0.19
CA ASN A 118 13.85 3.72 1.27
C ASN A 118 12.96 4.73 1.98
N HIS A 119 12.86 5.96 1.46
CA HIS A 119 11.98 6.97 2.01
C HIS A 119 10.49 6.61 1.89
N ILE A 120 10.08 6.00 0.78
CA ILE A 120 8.71 5.48 0.63
C ILE A 120 8.43 4.43 1.70
N ILE A 121 9.32 3.45 1.87
CA ILE A 121 9.16 2.40 2.88
C ILE A 121 9.06 3.01 4.28
N ASP A 122 9.98 3.93 4.63
CA ASP A 122 10.03 4.55 5.94
C ASP A 122 8.78 5.39 6.23
N TRP A 123 8.39 6.29 5.33
CA TRP A 123 7.26 7.19 5.57
C TRP A 123 5.91 6.47 5.52
N THR A 124 5.74 5.48 4.64
CA THR A 124 4.53 4.66 4.63
C THR A 124 4.44 3.83 5.91
N SER A 125 5.55 3.21 6.34
CA SER A 125 5.58 2.45 7.59
C SER A 125 5.34 3.35 8.79
N GLU A 126 5.98 4.51 8.87
CA GLU A 126 5.74 5.48 9.94
C GLU A 126 4.25 5.87 10.03
N PHE A 127 3.61 6.15 8.89
CA PHE A 127 2.19 6.49 8.85
C PHE A 127 1.33 5.36 9.41
N VAL A 128 1.52 4.11 8.94
CA VAL A 128 0.76 2.95 9.41
C VAL A 128 1.03 2.68 10.88
N CYS A 129 2.30 2.70 11.28
CA CYS A 129 2.72 2.43 12.65
C CYS A 129 2.15 3.45 13.65
N THR A 130 1.98 4.70 13.21
CA THR A 130 1.44 5.79 14.04
C THR A 130 -0.09 5.80 14.08
N HIS A 131 -0.75 5.61 12.94
CA HIS A 131 -2.18 5.90 12.82
C HIS A 131 -3.08 4.67 12.68
N LEU A 132 -2.55 3.54 12.20
CA LEU A 132 -3.36 2.37 11.83
C LEU A 132 -3.15 1.20 12.79
N MET A 133 -2.07 1.20 13.57
CA MET A 133 -1.71 0.07 14.44
C MET A 133 -2.78 -0.28 15.47
N GLU A 134 -3.37 0.72 16.12
CA GLU A 134 -4.42 0.47 17.10
C GLU A 134 -5.63 -0.20 16.44
N TRP A 135 -6.01 0.24 15.23
CA TRP A 135 -7.09 -0.37 14.47
C TRP A 135 -6.74 -1.79 14.04
N MET A 136 -5.54 -2.03 13.48
CA MET A 136 -5.09 -3.37 13.07
C MET A 136 -5.17 -4.36 14.24
N ASN A 137 -4.66 -3.96 15.41
CA ASN A 137 -4.68 -4.78 16.61
C ASN A 137 -6.11 -5.12 17.07
N LYS A 138 -7.04 -4.15 17.01
CA LYS A 138 -8.46 -4.35 17.34
C LYS A 138 -9.19 -5.26 16.34
N ASN A 139 -8.66 -5.41 15.12
CA ASN A 139 -9.28 -6.17 14.03
C ASN A 139 -8.51 -7.47 13.73
N GLY A 140 -7.94 -8.10 14.77
CA GLY A 140 -7.31 -9.41 14.69
C GLY A 140 -5.89 -9.41 14.11
N ASP A 141 -5.26 -8.24 13.98
CA ASP A 141 -3.92 -8.09 13.39
C ASP A 141 -3.84 -8.78 12.02
N TRP A 142 -2.66 -9.24 11.60
CA TRP A 142 -2.52 -9.98 10.34
C TRP A 142 -3.34 -11.26 10.24
N ALA A 143 -3.79 -11.86 11.35
CA ALA A 143 -4.70 -13.00 11.30
C ALA A 143 -6.08 -12.57 10.77
N GLY A 144 -6.60 -11.42 11.25
CA GLY A 144 -7.84 -10.83 10.75
C GLY A 144 -7.73 -10.37 9.30
N PHE A 145 -6.54 -9.92 8.86
CA PHE A 145 -6.27 -9.65 7.45
C PHE A 145 -6.42 -10.91 6.58
N VAL A 146 -5.77 -12.01 6.98
CA VAL A 146 -5.86 -13.28 6.25
C VAL A 146 -7.29 -13.80 6.24
N GLU A 147 -8.01 -13.71 7.36
CA GLU A 147 -9.40 -14.14 7.48
C GLU A 147 -10.33 -13.32 6.58
N GLN A 148 -10.20 -11.98 6.57
CA GLN A 148 -11.01 -11.12 5.70
C GLN A 148 -10.88 -11.48 4.21
N PHE A 149 -9.69 -11.93 3.79
CA PHE A 149 -9.42 -12.27 2.40
C PHE A 149 -9.35 -13.79 2.13
N ALA A 150 -9.75 -14.63 3.08
CA ALA A 150 -9.67 -16.09 2.95
C ALA A 150 -10.64 -16.62 1.87
N THR A 151 -11.82 -16.01 1.74
CA THR A 151 -12.78 -16.36 0.70
C THR A 151 -12.39 -15.69 -0.62
N ARG A 152 -12.35 -16.48 -1.70
CA ARG A 152 -12.13 -15.98 -3.07
C ARG A 152 -13.36 -15.23 -3.63
N ASP A 153 -14.37 -14.98 -2.80
CA ASP A 153 -15.60 -14.33 -3.22
C ASP A 153 -15.33 -12.83 -3.31
N THR A 154 -14.87 -12.45 -4.50
CA THR A 154 -14.42 -11.11 -4.82
C THR A 154 -15.53 -10.07 -4.77
N THR A 155 -16.77 -10.54 -4.66
CA THR A 155 -17.99 -9.75 -4.60
C THR A 155 -18.07 -8.86 -3.34
N SER A 156 -17.41 -9.23 -2.24
CA SER A 156 -17.47 -8.48 -0.97
C SER A 156 -16.54 -7.27 -0.91
N TRP A 157 -15.53 -7.16 -1.77
CA TRP A 157 -14.70 -5.94 -1.87
C TRP A 157 -15.20 -4.99 -2.95
N ILE A 158 -16.00 -5.47 -3.90
CA ILE A 158 -16.72 -4.64 -4.89
C ILE A 158 -17.70 -3.69 -4.19
N SER A 159 -18.41 -4.13 -3.14
CA SER A 159 -19.31 -3.26 -2.34
C SER A 159 -18.56 -2.23 -1.47
N LEU A 160 -17.34 -2.54 -1.02
CA LEU A 160 -16.48 -1.65 -0.23
C LEU A 160 -15.64 -0.70 -1.11
N LEU A 161 -15.40 -1.02 -2.39
CA LEU A 161 -14.83 -0.07 -3.35
C LEU A 161 -15.80 1.08 -3.67
N TYR A 162 -17.12 0.89 -3.48
CA TYR A 162 -18.12 1.96 -3.61
C TYR A 162 -18.14 2.93 -2.41
N THR A 163 -17.57 2.59 -1.25
CA THR A 163 -17.45 3.54 -0.11
C THR A 163 -16.18 4.38 -0.15
N VAL A 164 -15.21 4.06 -1.02
CA VAL A 164 -14.14 4.98 -1.42
C VAL A 164 -14.72 6.01 -2.40
N ARG A 165 -15.73 6.77 -1.94
CA ARG A 165 -16.27 7.94 -2.63
C ARG A 165 -15.18 9.02 -2.67
N ASP A 166 -14.81 9.46 -3.87
CA ASP A 166 -14.52 10.84 -4.27
C ASP A 166 -13.44 11.71 -3.57
N VAL A 167 -12.84 11.36 -2.43
CA VAL A 167 -12.11 12.37 -1.63
C VAL A 167 -10.59 12.44 -1.84
N ALA A 168 -9.91 11.33 -2.17
CA ALA A 168 -8.44 11.29 -2.21
C ALA A 168 -7.81 11.96 -3.45
N ILE A 169 -8.38 11.67 -4.63
CA ILE A 169 -7.83 12.08 -5.93
C ILE A 169 -8.04 13.58 -6.15
N GLY A 170 -9.20 14.11 -5.75
CA GLY A 170 -9.51 15.54 -5.86
C GLY A 170 -8.66 16.42 -4.94
N LYS A 171 -8.36 15.98 -3.71
CA LYS A 171 -7.59 16.78 -2.75
C LYS A 171 -6.10 16.83 -3.01
N LEU A 172 -5.51 15.80 -3.63
CA LEU A 172 -4.09 15.83 -4.05
C LEU A 172 -3.89 16.77 -5.26
N ALA A 173 -4.83 16.78 -6.21
CA ALA A 173 -4.81 17.72 -7.35
C ALA A 173 -5.08 19.18 -6.94
N LEU A 174 -5.91 19.42 -5.92
CA LEU A 174 -6.28 20.77 -5.45
C LEU A 174 -5.27 21.41 -4.48
N LYS A 175 -4.28 20.66 -3.95
CA LYS A 175 -3.26 21.20 -3.04
C LYS A 175 -1.93 21.54 -3.73
N GLN A 176 -1.85 21.39 -5.05
CA GLN A 176 -0.74 21.87 -5.88
C GLN A 176 -1.02 23.26 -6.50
N PHE A 177 -2.14 23.90 -6.14
CA PHE A 177 -2.48 25.28 -6.45
C PHE A 177 -2.72 26.08 -5.16
#